data_AF-A0A957GND7-F1
#
_entry.id   AF-A0A957GND7-F1
#
_cell.length_a   1.000
_cell.length_b   1.000
_cell.length_c   1.000
_cell.angle_alpha   90.00
_cell.angle_beta   90.00
_cell.angle_gamma   90.00
#
_symmetry.space_group_name_H-M   'P 1'
#
loop_
_entity.id
_entity.type
_entity.pdbx_description
1 polymer ?
#
loop_
_entity_poly.entity_id
_entity_poly.type
_entity_poly.pdbx_seq_one_letter_code
_entity_poly.pdbx_strand_id
1 'polypeptide(L)'
;MCGIVGYIGARQAPSVVLQGLKRLEYRGYDSAGVAVLEQNGHIAIRRDVGKLGNLEAMLGHSPLTGHIGIGHTRWATHGEPSQRNAHPHVSMNGRVVVVHNGIVENFLELREELEAEGVRFQSET
;
A
#
# COMPACT_ATOMS: atom_id res chain seq x y z
N MET A 1 -11.35 5.19 -9.28
CA MET A 1 -11.19 5.93 -8.01
C MET A 1 -10.76 4.95 -6.93
N CYS A 2 -9.55 5.03 -6.40
CA CYS A 2 -8.96 4.06 -5.46
C CYS A 2 -9.77 3.78 -4.16
N GLY A 3 -9.39 2.74 -3.41
CA GLY A 3 -9.97 2.35 -2.12
C GLY A 3 -8.93 2.29 -0.99
N ILE A 4 -9.29 2.73 0.21
CA ILE A 4 -8.45 2.67 1.43
C ILE A 4 -9.20 1.92 2.52
N VAL A 5 -8.50 1.03 3.23
CA VAL A 5 -9.01 0.36 4.43
C VAL A 5 -7.94 0.41 5.52
N GLY A 6 -8.35 0.75 6.74
CA GLY A 6 -7.51 0.65 7.93
C GLY A 6 -8.20 -0.19 9.01
N TYR A 7 -7.41 -0.91 9.80
CA TYR A 7 -7.92 -1.71 10.92
C TYR A 7 -6.97 -1.64 12.12
N ILE A 8 -7.55 -1.43 13.30
CA ILE A 8 -6.92 -1.58 14.61
C ILE A 8 -7.89 -2.36 15.48
N GLY A 9 -7.48 -3.51 16.02
CA GLY A 9 -8.31 -4.26 16.97
C GLY A 9 -7.86 -5.70 17.19
N ALA A 10 -8.66 -6.48 17.90
CA ALA A 10 -8.27 -7.81 18.38
C ALA A 10 -8.13 -8.90 17.29
N ARG A 11 -8.68 -8.69 16.09
CA ARG A 11 -8.59 -9.68 14.99
C ARG A 11 -7.25 -9.57 14.27
N GLN A 12 -6.94 -10.55 13.43
CA GLN A 12 -5.82 -10.45 12.50
C GLN A 12 -6.15 -9.41 11.42
N ALA A 13 -5.36 -8.34 11.36
CA ALA A 13 -5.54 -7.24 10.41
C ALA A 13 -5.57 -7.66 8.94
N PRO A 14 -4.70 -8.58 8.44
CA PRO A 14 -4.68 -8.94 7.02
C PRO A 14 -6.04 -9.40 6.50
N SER A 15 -6.77 -10.23 7.25
CA SER A 15 -8.06 -10.76 6.81
C SER A 15 -9.16 -9.69 6.81
N VAL A 16 -9.18 -8.82 7.81
CA VAL A 16 -10.14 -7.71 7.91
C VAL A 16 -9.90 -6.69 6.79
N VAL A 17 -8.64 -6.32 6.58
CA VAL A 17 -8.25 -5.37 5.54
C VAL A 17 -8.57 -5.94 4.16
N LEU A 18 -8.21 -7.20 3.88
CA LEU A 18 -8.49 -7.84 2.60
C LEU A 18 -10.00 -7.91 2.30
N GLN A 19 -10.82 -8.24 3.30
CA GLN A 19 -12.29 -8.22 3.16
C GLN A 19 -12.83 -6.82 2.88
N GLY A 20 -12.28 -5.80 3.53
CA GLY A 20 -12.61 -4.40 3.24
C GLY A 20 -12.26 -4.02 1.80
N LEU A 21 -11.06 -4.41 1.35
CA LEU A 21 -10.59 -4.14 -0.02
C LEU A 21 -11.45 -4.83 -1.07
N LYS A 22 -11.93 -6.07 -0.81
CA LYS A 22 -12.88 -6.76 -1.72
C LYS A 22 -14.14 -5.93 -1.98
N ARG A 23 -14.65 -5.22 -0.96
CA ARG A 23 -15.80 -4.32 -1.11
C ARG A 23 -15.47 -3.05 -1.88
N LEU A 24 -14.20 -2.70 -2.02
CA LEU A 24 -13.70 -1.52 -2.73
C LEU A 24 -12.99 -1.87 -4.05
N GLU A 25 -13.04 -3.11 -4.52
CA GLU A 25 -12.33 -3.53 -5.74
C GLU A 25 -12.91 -2.86 -7.00
N TYR A 26 -14.22 -2.59 -7.02
CA TYR A 26 -14.89 -1.87 -8.12
C TYR A 26 -14.35 -0.45 -8.35
N ARG A 27 -13.58 0.06 -7.39
CA ARG A 27 -13.04 1.42 -7.34
C ARG A 27 -11.64 1.50 -7.99
N GLY A 28 -10.84 0.44 -7.88
CA GLY A 28 -9.51 0.33 -8.50
C GLY A 28 -9.00 -1.11 -8.51
N TYR A 29 -8.36 -1.51 -9.61
CA TYR A 29 -7.98 -2.91 -9.87
C TYR A 29 -6.66 -3.06 -10.63
N ASP A 30 -5.88 -1.99 -10.74
CA ASP A 30 -4.57 -2.03 -11.42
C ASP A 30 -3.47 -2.58 -10.51
N SER A 31 -3.65 -2.44 -9.20
CA SER A 31 -2.80 -3.06 -8.17
C SER A 31 -3.48 -2.97 -6.80
N ALA A 32 -3.01 -3.78 -5.85
CA ALA A 32 -3.45 -3.73 -4.47
C ALA A 32 -2.31 -4.05 -3.51
N GLY A 33 -2.44 -3.63 -2.26
CA GLY A 33 -1.47 -3.97 -1.23
C GLY A 33 -1.99 -3.81 0.19
N VAL A 34 -1.25 -4.40 1.12
CA VAL A 34 -1.49 -4.36 2.56
C VAL A 34 -0.17 -4.18 3.31
N ALA A 35 -0.19 -3.38 4.36
CA ALA A 35 0.87 -3.29 5.35
C ALA A 35 0.31 -3.64 6.73
N VAL A 36 1.07 -4.40 7.52
CA VAL A 36 0.69 -4.83 8.87
C VAL A 36 1.86 -4.57 9.81
N LEU A 37 1.53 -4.04 11.00
CA LEU A 37 2.49 -3.92 12.10
C LEU A 37 2.53 -5.26 12.84
N GLU A 38 3.67 -5.93 12.74
CA GLU A 38 3.94 -7.21 13.42
C GLU A 38 4.27 -7.00 14.91
N GLN A 39 4.18 -8.06 15.69
CA GLN A 39 4.41 -8.00 17.15
C GLN A 39 5.84 -7.56 17.53
N ASN A 40 6.82 -7.80 16.66
CA ASN A 40 8.22 -7.37 16.82
C ASN A 40 8.42 -5.88 16.48
N GLY A 41 7.37 -5.14 16.11
CA GLY A 41 7.43 -3.73 15.70
C GLY A 41 7.84 -3.52 14.23
N HIS A 42 8.07 -4.59 13.47
CA HIS A 42 8.35 -4.52 12.04
C HIS A 42 7.07 -4.23 11.23
N ILE A 43 7.20 -3.43 10.17
CA ILE A 43 6.12 -3.20 9.21
C ILE A 43 6.33 -4.13 8.02
N ALA A 44 5.51 -5.16 7.92
CA ALA A 44 5.54 -6.10 6.81
C ALA A 44 4.55 -5.67 5.72
N ILE A 45 4.99 -5.64 4.47
CA ILE A 45 4.22 -5.16 3.31
C ILE A 45 4.08 -6.26 2.26
N ARG A 46 2.88 -6.40 1.69
CA ARG A 46 2.61 -7.22 0.50
C ARG A 46 1.86 -6.37 -0.52
N ARG A 47 2.30 -6.42 -1.76
CA ARG A 47 1.78 -5.63 -2.88
C ARG A 47 1.78 -6.50 -4.11
N ASP A 48 0.77 -6.36 -4.95
CA ASP A 48 0.74 -7.04 -6.24
C ASP A 48 0.07 -6.17 -7.30
N VAL A 49 0.44 -6.40 -8.55
CA VAL A 49 -0.16 -5.78 -9.73
C VAL A 49 -1.40 -6.55 -10.15
N GLY A 50 -2.36 -5.84 -10.74
CA GLY A 50 -3.64 -6.39 -11.18
C GLY A 50 -4.67 -6.49 -10.06
N LYS A 51 -5.59 -7.44 -10.24
CA LYS A 51 -6.79 -7.60 -9.40
C LYS A 51 -6.44 -8.04 -7.99
N LEU A 52 -7.36 -7.81 -7.05
CA LEU A 52 -7.16 -8.11 -5.63
C LEU A 52 -6.89 -9.61 -5.37
N GLY A 53 -7.37 -10.49 -6.26
CA GLY A 53 -7.09 -11.94 -6.19
C GLY A 53 -5.60 -12.29 -6.20
N ASN A 54 -4.75 -11.49 -6.84
CA ASN A 54 -3.30 -11.70 -6.84
C ASN A 54 -2.71 -11.46 -5.44
N LEU A 55 -3.12 -10.37 -4.79
CA LEU A 55 -2.75 -10.08 -3.41
C LEU A 55 -3.27 -11.16 -2.44
N GLU A 56 -4.50 -11.64 -2.63
CA GLU A 56 -5.06 -12.74 -1.84
C GLU A 56 -4.24 -14.01 -1.98
N ALA A 57 -3.86 -14.39 -3.21
CA ALA A 57 -2.97 -15.53 -3.44
C ALA A 57 -1.60 -15.32 -2.78
N MET A 58 -1.01 -14.12 -2.89
CA MET A 58 0.27 -13.80 -2.25
C MET A 58 0.21 -13.95 -0.72
N LEU A 59 -0.87 -13.49 -0.09
CA LEU A 59 -1.09 -13.63 1.36
C LEU A 59 -1.30 -15.10 1.78
N GLY A 60 -1.81 -15.96 0.88
CA GLY A 60 -1.88 -17.40 1.11
C GLY A 60 -0.50 -18.07 1.15
N HIS A 61 0.46 -17.59 0.34
CA HIS A 61 1.82 -18.15 0.29
C HIS A 61 2.78 -17.50 1.29
N SER A 62 2.61 -16.20 1.55
CA SER A 62 3.44 -15.40 2.44
C SER A 62 2.55 -14.58 3.37
N PRO A 63 1.99 -15.23 4.41
CA PRO A 63 1.03 -14.59 5.30
C PRO A 63 1.67 -13.47 6.12
N LEU A 64 0.84 -12.51 6.48
CA LEU A 64 1.16 -11.45 7.44
C LEU A 64 0.44 -11.73 8.76
N THR A 65 0.99 -11.27 9.88
CA THR A 65 0.37 -11.43 11.21
C THR A 65 0.48 -10.14 12.01
N GLY A 66 -0.64 -9.71 12.60
CA GLY A 66 -0.68 -8.47 13.38
C GLY A 66 -2.09 -7.94 13.55
N HIS A 67 -2.25 -7.00 14.47
CA HIS A 67 -3.55 -6.45 14.90
C HIS A 67 -3.84 -5.05 14.35
N ILE A 68 -2.85 -4.47 13.69
CA ILE A 68 -2.90 -3.13 13.08
C ILE A 68 -2.47 -3.27 11.63
N GLY A 69 -3.28 -2.76 10.71
CA GLY A 69 -2.93 -2.79 9.29
C GLY A 69 -3.72 -1.80 8.45
N ILE A 70 -3.14 -1.47 7.30
CA ILE A 70 -3.74 -0.62 6.27
C ILE A 70 -3.62 -1.30 4.92
N GLY A 71 -4.56 -1.04 4.03
CA GLY A 71 -4.55 -1.58 2.68
C GLY A 71 -5.14 -0.62 1.67
N HIS A 72 -4.82 -0.88 0.40
CA HIS A 72 -5.19 -0.02 -0.72
C HIS A 72 -5.51 -0.83 -1.97
N THR A 73 -6.50 -0.37 -2.73
CA THR A 73 -6.73 -0.74 -4.12
C THR A 73 -6.50 0.48 -5.00
N ARG A 74 -5.66 0.34 -6.03
CA ARG A 74 -5.18 1.43 -6.85
C ARG A 74 -5.81 1.42 -8.24
N TRP A 75 -6.19 2.60 -8.69
CA TRP A 75 -6.42 2.95 -10.09
C TRP A 75 -5.28 3.88 -10.50
N ALA A 76 -4.43 3.46 -11.43
CA ALA A 76 -3.23 4.21 -11.79
C ALA A 76 -3.58 5.46 -12.61
N THR A 77 -3.17 6.64 -12.13
CA THR A 77 -3.24 7.91 -12.89
C THR A 77 -1.86 8.45 -13.26
N HIS A 78 -0.85 8.16 -12.44
CA HIS A 78 0.56 8.44 -12.69
C HIS A 78 1.35 7.15 -12.51
N GLY A 79 2.41 6.96 -13.31
CA GLY A 79 3.26 5.76 -13.30
C GLY A 79 2.54 4.50 -13.78
N GLU A 80 3.30 3.56 -14.33
CA GLU A 80 2.73 2.29 -14.77
C GLU A 80 2.22 1.45 -13.58
N PRO A 81 1.15 0.65 -13.77
CA PRO A 81 0.77 -0.39 -12.83
C PRO A 81 1.94 -1.35 -12.60
N SER A 82 2.49 -1.34 -11.39
CA SER A 82 3.62 -2.19 -11.00
C SER A 82 3.62 -2.40 -9.50
N GLN A 83 4.32 -3.43 -9.04
CA GLN A 83 4.47 -3.69 -7.61
C GLN A 83 5.16 -2.52 -6.88
N ARG A 84 6.09 -1.81 -7.55
CA ARG A 84 6.79 -0.63 -6.98
C ARG A 84 5.85 0.56 -6.74
N ASN A 85 4.92 0.79 -7.67
CA ASN A 85 3.97 1.90 -7.65
C ASN A 85 2.66 1.56 -6.91
N ALA A 86 2.48 0.29 -6.51
CA ALA A 86 1.38 -0.11 -5.66
C ALA A 86 1.57 0.44 -4.24
N HIS A 87 0.49 0.94 -3.66
CA HIS A 87 0.45 1.31 -2.24
C HIS A 87 0.31 0.04 -1.38
N PRO A 88 0.70 0.08 -0.09
CA PRO A 88 1.27 1.22 0.66
C PRO A 88 2.69 1.60 0.24
N HIS A 89 2.99 2.91 0.28
CA HIS A 89 4.36 3.43 0.16
C HIS A 89 5.03 3.46 1.53
N VAL A 90 6.35 3.29 1.55
CA VAL A 90 7.16 3.30 2.77
C VAL A 90 8.13 4.47 2.72
N SER A 91 8.28 5.17 3.85
CA SER A 91 9.30 6.19 4.04
C SER A 91 10.72 5.64 3.83
N MET A 92 11.67 6.50 3.46
CA MET A 92 13.07 6.09 3.20
C MET A 92 13.71 5.30 4.36
N ASN A 93 13.37 5.63 5.61
CA ASN A 93 13.91 4.97 6.80
C ASN A 93 13.09 3.75 7.26
N GLY A 94 12.04 3.36 6.54
CA GLY A 94 11.22 2.19 6.85
C GLY A 94 10.25 2.34 8.02
N ARG A 95 10.16 3.51 8.66
CA ARG A 95 9.40 3.69 9.92
C ARG A 95 7.93 4.05 9.72
N VAL A 96 7.59 4.63 8.57
CA VAL A 96 6.24 5.09 8.23
C VAL A 96 5.79 4.45 6.94
N VAL A 97 4.52 4.02 6.90
CA VAL A 97 3.82 3.61 5.69
C VAL A 97 2.59 4.47 5.46
N VAL A 98 2.28 4.72 4.19
CA VAL A 98 1.15 5.57 3.79
C VAL A 98 0.40 4.98 2.60
N VAL A 99 -0.92 5.15 2.63
CA VAL A 99 -1.83 4.93 1.50
C VAL A 99 -2.50 6.26 1.17
N HIS A 100 -2.76 6.51 -0.11
CA HIS A 100 -3.26 7.81 -0.54
C HIS A 100 -4.29 7.65 -1.67
N ASN A 101 -5.37 8.43 -1.58
CA ASN A 101 -6.38 8.58 -2.60
C ASN A 101 -6.47 10.06 -2.96
N GLY A 102 -5.95 10.43 -4.12
CA GLY A 102 -5.86 11.83 -4.55
C GLY A 102 -4.68 12.01 -5.47
N ILE A 103 -4.35 13.27 -5.74
CA ILE A 103 -3.17 13.68 -6.50
C ILE A 103 -2.44 14.74 -5.68
N VAL A 104 -1.12 14.60 -5.56
CA VAL A 104 -0.25 15.65 -5.04
C VAL A 104 0.19 16.46 -6.25
N GLU A 105 -0.43 17.63 -6.47
CA GLU A 105 -0.30 18.37 -7.73
C GLU A 105 1.12 18.92 -7.95
N ASN A 106 1.85 19.22 -6.88
CA ASN A 106 3.22 19.71 -6.92
C ASN A 106 4.27 18.61 -6.62
N PHE A 107 3.97 17.34 -6.93
CA PHE A 107 4.87 16.23 -6.60
C PHE A 107 6.26 16.32 -7.25
N LEU A 108 6.39 16.93 -8.43
CA LEU A 108 7.67 17.10 -9.11
C LEU A 108 8.59 18.04 -8.34
N GLU A 109 8.09 19.21 -7.96
CA GLU A 109 8.80 20.20 -7.14
C GLU A 109 9.23 19.59 -5.80
N LEU A 110 8.29 18.95 -5.08
CA LEU A 110 8.59 18.27 -3.81
C LEU A 110 9.62 17.14 -3.97
N ARG A 111 9.57 16.40 -5.07
CA ARG A 111 10.52 15.32 -5.34
C ARG A 111 11.92 15.88 -5.57
N GLU A 112 12.05 16.93 -6.36
CA GLU A 112 13.34 17.59 -6.63
C GLU A 112 13.96 18.16 -5.34
N GLU A 113 13.17 18.83 -4.50
CA GLU A 113 13.60 19.33 -3.19
C GLU A 113 14.10 18.19 -2.29
N LEU A 114 13.32 17.12 -2.16
CA LEU A 114 13.68 15.99 -1.30
C LEU A 114 14.88 15.20 -1.83
N GLU A 115 15.01 15.03 -3.15
CA GLU A 115 16.18 14.40 -3.78
C GLU A 115 17.45 15.25 -3.56
N ALA A 116 17.34 16.58 -3.60
CA ALA A 116 18.44 17.49 -3.27
C ALA A 116 18.88 17.39 -1.79
N GLU A 117 17.95 17.09 -0.88
CA GLU A 117 18.24 16.77 0.53
C GLU A 117 18.77 15.33 0.74
N GLY A 118 18.90 14.54 -0.33
CA GLY A 118 19.45 13.19 -0.29
C GLY A 118 18.42 12.07 -0.07
N VAL A 119 17.11 12.38 -0.15
CA VAL A 119 16.05 11.37 -0.09
C VAL A 119 16.06 10.51 -1.35
N ARG A 120 16.01 9.19 -1.17
CA ARG A 120 15.93 8.23 -2.29
C ARG A 120 14.51 7.70 -2.44
N PHE A 121 13.89 8.00 -3.58
CA PHE A 121 12.57 7.49 -3.93
C PHE A 121 12.65 6.07 -4.51
N GLN A 122 11.66 5.24 -4.18
CA GLN A 122 11.56 3.84 -4.64
C GLN A 122 10.38 3.61 -5.61
N SER A 123 9.57 4.64 -5.86
CA SER A 123 8.42 4.65 -6.77
C SER A 123 8.43 5.90 -7.65
N GLU A 124 7.57 5.88 -8.66
CA GLU A 124 7.29 7.03 -9.54
C GLU A 124 5.96 7.71 -9.16
N THR A 125 5.32 7.24 -8.09
CA THR A 125 3.93 7.53 -7.72
C THR A 125 3.81 7.72 -6.23
#